data_AF-A0A1F3CBV4-F1
#
_entry.id   AF-A0A1F3CBV4-F1
#
_cell.length_a   1.000
_cell.length_b   1.000
_cell.length_c   1.000
_cell.angle_alpha   90.00
_cell.angle_beta   90.00
_cell.angle_gamma   90.00
#
_symmetry.space_group_name_H-M   'P 1'
#
loop_
_entity.id
_entity.type
_entity.pdbx_description
1 polymer ?
#
loop_
_entity_poly.entity_id
_entity_poly.type
_entity_poly.pdbx_seq_one_letter_code
_entity_poly.pdbx_strand_id
1 'polypeptide(L)'
;MSISKNLIELLGGTISIDSVYQQGTMFSIDFIDIITNKSLNENINQNNQTNIYDLKNKTILLVEDDEVNAILIKEVFKKTNAKLLHSYNGLDSIECFKNEKNIDLILMDIQLPGINGYEALKEIRKINKFVPIIAHTAFAMTDEKERLLEAGFNDFIIKPINIEKLLTIINKHI
;
A
#
# COMPACT_ATOMS: atom_id res chain seq x y z
N MET A 1 -22.69 13.62 14.39
CA MET A 1 -22.02 14.35 15.49
C MET A 1 -22.12 13.64 16.83
N SER A 2 -23.30 13.24 17.30
CA SER A 2 -23.46 12.68 18.65
C SER A 2 -22.70 11.38 18.91
N ILE A 3 -22.57 10.49 17.92
CA ILE A 3 -21.82 9.23 18.06
C ILE A 3 -20.31 9.49 18.10
N SER A 4 -19.80 10.26 17.13
CA SER A 4 -18.37 10.59 17.03
C SER A 4 -17.86 11.37 18.24
N LYS A 5 -18.63 12.34 18.74
CA LYS A 5 -18.27 13.12 19.93
C LYS A 5 -18.16 12.23 21.17
N ASN A 6 -19.16 11.40 21.44
CA ASN A 6 -19.12 10.47 22.58
C ASN A 6 -17.94 9.49 22.47
N LEU A 7 -17.64 8.97 21.27
CA LEU A 7 -16.52 8.05 21.09
C LEU A 7 -15.16 8.72 21.36
N ILE A 8 -14.98 9.95 20.89
CA ILE A 8 -13.74 10.72 21.08
C ILE A 8 -13.56 11.07 22.56
N GLU A 9 -14.62 11.53 23.23
CA GLU A 9 -14.61 11.81 24.66
C GLU A 9 -14.34 10.55 25.50
N LEU A 10 -14.92 9.39 25.12
CA LEU A 10 -14.64 8.10 25.76
C LEU A 10 -13.18 7.67 25.64
N LEU A 11 -12.54 8.00 24.53
CA LEU A 11 -11.12 7.73 24.27
C LEU A 11 -10.20 8.79 24.89
N GLY A 12 -10.73 9.71 25.71
CA GLY A 12 -9.95 10.75 26.40
C GLY A 12 -9.48 11.88 25.47
N GLY A 13 -10.06 11.99 24.28
CA GLY A 13 -9.81 13.08 23.34
C GLY A 13 -10.90 14.15 23.37
N THR A 14 -10.67 15.21 22.60
CA THR A 14 -11.61 16.31 22.36
C THR A 14 -11.84 16.50 20.88
N ILE A 15 -13.04 16.98 20.51
CA ILE A 15 -13.37 17.35 19.12
C ILE A 15 -13.81 18.82 19.09
N SER A 16 -13.28 19.58 18.14
CA SER A 16 -13.66 20.96 17.84
C SER A 16 -14.09 21.10 16.38
N ILE A 17 -14.83 22.17 16.09
CA ILE A 17 -15.37 22.45 14.76
C ILE A 17 -15.15 23.93 14.45
N ASP A 18 -14.54 24.19 13.30
CA ASP A 18 -14.39 25.53 12.74
C ASP A 18 -15.11 25.57 11.40
N SER A 19 -16.17 26.38 11.29
CA SER A 19 -16.96 26.50 10.06
C SER A 19 -17.08 27.95 9.66
N VAL A 20 -16.88 28.21 8.38
CA VAL A 20 -17.07 29.53 7.78
C VAL A 20 -18.07 29.39 6.64
N TYR A 21 -19.14 30.20 6.70
CA TYR A 21 -20.20 30.18 5.70
C TYR A 21 -19.63 30.38 4.29
N GLN A 22 -20.00 29.49 3.37
CA GLN A 22 -19.48 29.41 1.99
C GLN A 22 -17.99 29.07 1.82
N GLN A 23 -17.25 28.75 2.88
CA GLN A 23 -15.84 28.32 2.81
C GLN A 23 -15.62 26.88 3.34
N GLY A 24 -16.62 26.30 4.01
CA GLY A 24 -16.62 24.91 4.43
C GLY A 24 -16.54 24.74 5.94
N THR A 25 -16.27 23.51 6.36
CA THR A 25 -16.24 23.10 7.77
C THR A 25 -15.04 22.20 8.01
N MET A 26 -14.21 22.57 8.98
CA MET A 26 -13.10 21.79 9.51
C MET A 26 -13.49 21.17 10.84
N PHE A 27 -13.17 19.89 11.02
CA PHE A 27 -13.29 19.19 12.29
C PHE A 27 -11.90 18.83 12.77
N SER A 28 -11.56 19.22 13.98
CA SER A 28 -10.27 18.92 14.60
C SER A 28 -10.49 17.97 15.77
N ILE A 29 -9.67 16.95 15.87
CA ILE A 29 -9.71 15.96 16.95
C ILE A 29 -8.35 15.96 17.62
N ASP A 30 -8.34 16.23 18.92
CA ASP A 30 -7.13 16.25 19.73
C ASP A 30 -7.19 15.10 20.74
N PHE A 31 -6.12 14.32 20.83
CA PHE A 31 -5.97 13.32 21.88
C PHE A 31 -4.84 13.77 22.81
N ILE A 32 -5.08 13.75 24.13
CA ILE A 32 -4.00 13.87 25.10
C ILE A 32 -3.14 12.62 24.94
N ASP A 33 -1.85 12.83 24.63
CA ASP A 33 -0.84 11.83 24.30
C ASP A 33 -1.29 10.41 24.58
N ILE A 34 -1.52 9.63 23.53
CA ILE A 34 -1.63 8.18 23.65
C ILE A 34 -0.30 7.75 24.25
N ILE A 35 -0.29 7.54 25.57
CA ILE A 35 0.78 6.83 26.24
C ILE A 35 0.71 5.45 25.61
N THR A 36 1.52 5.26 24.57
CA THR A 36 1.90 3.93 24.13
C THR A 36 2.62 3.40 25.33
N ASN A 37 1.89 2.64 26.16
CA ASN A 37 2.49 1.76 27.13
C ASN A 37 3.32 0.75 26.32
N LYS A 38 4.51 1.17 25.90
CA LYS A 38 5.66 0.34 25.65
C LYS A 38 6.12 -0.17 27.03
N SER A 39 5.21 -0.86 27.70
CA SER A 39 5.48 -1.62 28.90
C SER A 39 6.03 -2.94 28.41
N LEU A 40 7.34 -3.07 28.59
CA LEU A 40 8.10 -4.30 28.53
C LEU A 40 7.42 -5.35 29.41
N ASN A 41 6.63 -6.22 28.78
CA ASN A 41 6.35 -7.54 29.31
C ASN A 41 6.84 -8.55 28.28
N GLU A 42 8.13 -8.86 28.41
CA GLU A 42 8.84 -9.96 27.76
C GLU A 42 8.34 -11.33 28.25
N ASN A 43 7.04 -11.57 28.13
CA ASN A 43 6.47 -12.92 28.20
C ASN A 43 5.65 -13.16 26.94
N ILE A 44 6.28 -12.92 25.79
CA ILE A 44 5.80 -13.42 24.51
C ILE A 44 6.20 -14.90 24.46
N ASN A 45 5.22 -15.77 24.70
CA ASN A 45 5.26 -17.15 24.22
C ASN A 45 5.74 -17.15 22.77
N GLN A 46 6.86 -17.83 22.55
CA GLN A 46 7.69 -17.87 21.34
C GLN A 46 7.02 -18.50 20.11
N ASN A 47 5.87 -17.98 19.66
CA ASN A 47 5.24 -18.40 18.40
C ASN A 47 4.75 -17.24 17.51
N ASN A 48 5.14 -16.00 17.78
CA ASN A 48 5.10 -14.94 16.79
C ASN A 48 6.51 -14.77 16.23
N GLN A 49 6.87 -15.62 15.27
CA GLN A 49 7.99 -15.32 14.38
C GLN A 49 7.68 -13.95 13.75
N THR A 50 8.38 -12.90 14.18
CA THR A 50 8.55 -11.72 13.34
C THR A 50 9.18 -12.25 12.07
N ASN A 51 8.38 -12.50 11.02
CA ASN A 51 8.92 -12.86 9.72
C ASN A 51 9.80 -11.70 9.27
N ILE A 52 11.11 -11.85 9.45
CA ILE A 52 12.09 -10.91 8.95
C ILE A 52 12.16 -11.19 7.45
N TYR A 53 11.39 -10.42 6.68
CA TYR A 53 11.42 -10.49 5.22
C TYR A 53 12.67 -9.74 4.72
N ASP A 54 13.77 -10.48 4.50
CA ASP A 54 14.98 -9.92 3.88
C ASP A 54 14.90 -10.06 2.36
N LEU A 55 14.63 -8.95 1.70
CA LEU A 55 14.50 -8.82 0.24
C LEU A 55 15.76 -8.21 -0.37
N LYS A 56 16.92 -8.49 0.24
CA LYS A 56 18.22 -8.02 -0.23
C LYS A 56 18.44 -8.38 -1.70
N ASN A 57 18.98 -7.43 -2.45
CA ASN A 57 19.25 -7.52 -3.90
C ASN A 57 18.01 -7.62 -4.78
N LYS A 58 16.80 -7.48 -4.23
CA LYS A 58 15.56 -7.41 -5.02
C LYS A 58 15.24 -5.97 -5.36
N THR A 59 14.84 -5.72 -6.60
CA THR A 59 14.33 -4.43 -7.05
C THR A 59 12.83 -4.51 -7.26
N ILE A 60 12.10 -3.65 -6.57
CA ILE A 60 10.64 -3.59 -6.62
C ILE A 60 10.24 -2.27 -7.26
N LEU A 61 9.34 -2.31 -8.24
CA LEU A 61 8.73 -1.12 -8.81
C LEU A 61 7.37 -0.88 -8.16
N LEU A 62 7.24 0.22 -7.43
CA LEU A 62 5.97 0.73 -6.92
C LEU A 62 5.33 1.67 -7.95
N VAL A 63 4.07 1.44 -8.29
CA VAL A 63 3.24 2.33 -9.13
C VAL A 63 2.04 2.77 -8.31
N GLU A 64 2.09 4.00 -7.79
CA GLU A 64 1.08 4.59 -6.90
C GLU A 64 1.14 6.12 -7.07
N ASP A 65 0.01 6.75 -7.37
CA ASP A 65 -0.10 8.19 -7.58
C ASP A 65 -0.35 8.97 -6.27
N ASP A 66 -0.98 8.33 -5.29
CA ASP A 66 -1.19 8.93 -3.97
C ASP A 66 0.13 8.97 -3.16
N GLU A 67 0.60 10.18 -2.86
CA GLU A 67 1.86 10.38 -2.15
C GLU A 67 1.87 9.79 -0.74
N VAL A 68 0.73 9.80 -0.04
CA VAL A 68 0.61 9.31 1.34
C VAL A 68 0.75 7.79 1.36
N ASN A 69 0.06 7.09 0.46
CA ASN A 69 0.21 5.64 0.27
C ASN A 69 1.63 5.28 -0.16
N ALA A 70 2.21 6.05 -1.09
CA ALA A 70 3.58 5.80 -1.54
C ALA A 70 4.60 5.96 -0.40
N ILE A 71 4.44 6.97 0.47
CA ILE A 71 5.29 7.16 1.66
C ILE A 71 5.13 5.98 2.62
N LEU A 72 3.89 5.56 2.92
CA LEU A 72 3.63 4.42 3.79
C LEU A 72 4.36 3.16 3.29
N ILE A 73 4.24 2.85 1.99
CA ILE A 73 4.90 1.70 1.37
C ILE A 73 6.42 1.84 1.44
N LYS A 74 6.97 3.02 1.11
CA LYS A 74 8.41 3.29 1.21
C LYS A 74 8.94 3.02 2.63
N GLU A 75 8.24 3.44 3.67
CA GLU A 75 8.63 3.17 5.07
C GLU A 75 8.63 1.68 5.42
N VAL A 76 7.69 0.90 4.87
CA VAL A 76 7.67 -0.55 5.03
C VAL A 76 8.91 -1.19 4.39
N PHE A 77 9.23 -0.82 3.14
CA PHE A 77 10.33 -1.42 2.39
C PHE A 77 11.72 -1.04 2.90
N LYS A 78 11.88 0.09 3.62
CA LYS A 78 13.15 0.43 4.29
C LYS A 78 13.63 -0.68 5.24
N LYS A 79 12.70 -1.48 5.79
CA LYS A 79 13.00 -2.57 6.72
C LYS A 79 13.36 -3.89 6.03
N THR A 80 13.22 -3.99 4.70
CA THR A 80 13.40 -5.24 3.94
C THR A 80 14.67 -5.28 3.08
N ASN A 81 15.50 -4.23 3.09
CA ASN A 81 16.70 -4.10 2.24
C ASN A 81 16.47 -4.19 0.71
N ALA A 82 15.23 -4.12 0.24
CA ALA A 82 14.93 -4.07 -1.19
C ALA A 82 15.27 -2.69 -1.77
N LYS A 83 15.68 -2.66 -3.05
CA LYS A 83 15.71 -1.42 -3.84
C LYS A 83 14.27 -1.13 -4.28
N LEU A 84 13.70 -0.02 -3.81
CA LEU A 84 12.36 0.41 -4.23
C LEU A 84 12.47 1.54 -5.26
N LEU A 85 11.96 1.28 -6.46
CA LEU A 85 11.71 2.28 -7.49
C LEU A 85 10.26 2.75 -7.37
N HIS A 86 9.96 4.00 -7.74
CA HIS A 86 8.60 4.56 -7.66
C HIS A 86 8.24 5.32 -8.93
N SER A 87 7.05 5.04 -9.46
CA SER A 87 6.40 5.75 -10.55
C SER A 87 5.03 6.26 -10.10
N TYR A 88 4.66 7.46 -10.53
CA TYR A 88 3.42 8.14 -10.11
C TYR A 88 2.23 7.86 -11.03
N ASN A 89 2.44 7.21 -12.17
CA ASN A 89 1.37 6.87 -13.11
C ASN A 89 1.76 5.67 -13.97
N GLY A 90 0.80 5.17 -14.76
CA GLY A 90 1.00 3.98 -15.59
C GLY A 90 1.96 4.17 -16.78
N LEU A 91 2.10 5.39 -17.32
CA LEU A 91 3.02 5.63 -18.44
C LEU A 91 4.47 5.65 -17.96
N ASP A 92 4.73 6.35 -16.86
CA ASP A 92 6.04 6.42 -16.21
C ASP A 92 6.50 5.02 -15.76
N SER A 93 5.57 4.17 -15.31
CA SER A 93 5.93 2.81 -14.89
C SER A 93 6.36 1.94 -16.07
N ILE A 94 5.72 2.08 -17.25
CA ILE A 94 6.14 1.40 -18.48
C ILE A 94 7.54 1.86 -18.91
N GLU A 95 7.80 3.17 -18.87
CA GLU A 95 9.11 3.72 -19.23
C GLU A 95 10.20 3.28 -18.23
N CYS A 96 9.92 3.37 -16.93
CA CYS A 96 10.80 2.87 -15.88
C CYS A 96 11.12 1.40 -16.10
N PHE A 97 10.11 0.57 -16.42
CA PHE A 97 10.30 -0.86 -16.66
C PHE A 97 11.16 -1.14 -17.91
N LYS A 98 11.06 -0.32 -18.95
CA LYS A 98 11.92 -0.45 -20.15
C LYS A 98 13.37 -0.11 -19.86
N ASN A 99 13.61 0.89 -19.01
CA ASN A 99 14.94 1.41 -18.72
C ASN A 99 15.68 0.58 -17.65
N GLU A 100 14.96 0.05 -16.66
CA GLU A 100 15.53 -0.73 -15.56
C GLU A 100 15.44 -2.25 -15.84
N LYS A 101 16.58 -2.86 -16.16
CA LYS A 101 16.64 -4.26 -16.60
C LYS A 101 16.38 -5.31 -15.49
N ASN A 102 16.44 -4.91 -14.23
CA ASN A 102 16.49 -5.83 -13.08
C ASN A 102 15.32 -5.61 -12.11
N ILE A 103 14.11 -5.36 -12.60
CA ILE A 103 12.91 -5.32 -11.75
C ILE A 103 12.42 -6.74 -11.49
N ASP A 104 12.43 -7.15 -10.23
CA ASP A 104 12.02 -8.49 -9.78
C ASP A 104 10.51 -8.59 -9.55
N LEU A 105 9.84 -7.48 -9.20
CA LEU A 105 8.39 -7.44 -8.98
C LEU A 105 7.86 -6.02 -9.13
N ILE A 106 6.60 -5.92 -9.58
CA ILE A 106 5.87 -4.66 -9.68
C ILE A 106 4.67 -4.71 -8.72
N LEU A 107 4.53 -3.72 -7.86
CA LEU A 107 3.31 -3.44 -7.09
C LEU A 107 2.59 -2.29 -7.78
N MET A 108 1.41 -2.55 -8.34
CA MET A 108 0.74 -1.61 -9.23
C MET A 108 -0.68 -1.31 -8.78
N ASP A 109 -0.96 -0.04 -8.52
CA ASP A 109 -2.32 0.45 -8.37
C ASP A 109 -3.13 0.23 -9.66
N ILE A 110 -4.38 -0.18 -9.49
CA ILE A 110 -5.34 -0.29 -10.59
C ILE A 110 -5.83 1.09 -11.01
N GLN A 111 -6.07 1.98 -10.05
CA GLN A 111 -6.55 3.34 -10.31
C GLN A 111 -5.35 4.27 -10.41
N LEU A 112 -4.99 4.62 -11.64
CA LEU A 112 -3.88 5.52 -11.93
C LEU A 112 -4.36 6.65 -12.86
N PRO A 113 -3.75 7.84 -12.79
CA PRO A 113 -4.03 8.91 -13.73
C PRO A 113 -3.49 8.57 -15.13
N GLY A 114 -4.21 9.01 -16.16
CA GLY A 114 -3.86 8.73 -17.55
C GLY A 114 -4.31 7.34 -17.98
N ILE A 115 -3.39 6.37 -17.95
CA ILE A 115 -3.70 4.96 -18.22
C ILE A 115 -3.85 4.22 -16.89
N ASN A 116 -4.80 3.29 -16.83
CA ASN A 116 -5.03 2.50 -15.61
C ASN A 116 -4.03 1.32 -15.50
N GLY A 117 -4.02 0.65 -14.34
CA GLY A 117 -3.12 -0.47 -14.09
C GLY A 117 -3.31 -1.67 -15.04
N TYR A 118 -4.52 -1.91 -15.57
CA TYR A 118 -4.74 -2.96 -16.57
C TYR A 118 -4.07 -2.64 -17.91
N GLU A 119 -4.09 -1.38 -18.32
CA GLU A 119 -3.44 -0.91 -19.55
C GLU A 119 -1.92 -0.97 -19.39
N ALA A 120 -1.39 -0.51 -18.26
CA ALA A 120 0.03 -0.61 -17.93
C ALA A 120 0.50 -2.08 -17.89
N LEU A 121 -0.29 -2.97 -17.28
CA LEU A 121 -0.04 -4.42 -17.30
C LEU A 121 0.11 -4.95 -18.72
N LYS A 122 -0.82 -4.61 -19.63
CA LYS A 122 -0.78 -5.08 -21.02
C LYS A 122 0.50 -4.65 -21.73
N GLU A 123 0.92 -3.40 -21.56
CA GLU A 123 2.16 -2.90 -22.16
C GLU A 123 3.40 -3.57 -21.58
N ILE A 124 3.47 -3.74 -20.26
CA ILE A 124 4.59 -4.42 -19.59
C ILE A 124 4.66 -5.90 -20.02
N ARG A 125 3.51 -6.57 -20.19
CA ARG A 125 3.46 -7.98 -20.64
C ARG A 125 3.92 -8.19 -22.08
N LYS A 126 3.87 -7.16 -22.94
CA LYS A 126 4.50 -7.21 -24.28
C LYS A 126 6.03 -7.30 -24.21
N ILE A 127 6.62 -6.77 -23.13
CA ILE A 127 8.07 -6.71 -22.92
C ILE A 127 8.54 -7.91 -22.09
N ASN A 128 7.85 -8.20 -20.99
CA ASN A 128 8.15 -9.31 -20.11
C ASN A 128 6.87 -10.02 -19.65
N LYS A 129 6.72 -11.28 -20.10
CA LYS A 129 5.55 -12.11 -19.80
C LYS A 129 5.53 -12.66 -18.37
N PHE A 130 6.67 -12.63 -17.67
CA PHE A 130 6.87 -13.41 -16.45
C PHE A 130 7.12 -12.59 -15.20
N VAL A 131 7.51 -11.31 -15.32
CA VAL A 131 7.72 -10.46 -14.14
C VAL A 131 6.46 -10.46 -13.26
N PRO A 132 6.58 -10.80 -11.97
CA PRO A 132 5.45 -10.72 -11.05
C PRO A 132 4.86 -9.31 -10.99
N ILE A 133 3.55 -9.21 -11.17
CA ILE A 133 2.80 -7.96 -11.03
C ILE A 133 1.66 -8.20 -10.05
N ILE A 134 1.73 -7.52 -8.90
CA ILE A 134 0.72 -7.57 -7.85
C ILE A 134 -0.14 -6.33 -7.96
N ALA A 135 -1.45 -6.52 -8.08
CA ALA A 135 -2.41 -5.41 -8.11
C ALA A 135 -2.61 -4.82 -6.70
N HIS A 136 -2.72 -3.49 -6.60
CA HIS A 136 -3.22 -2.79 -5.43
C HIS A 136 -4.59 -2.22 -5.79
N THR A 137 -5.68 -2.73 -5.20
CA THR A 137 -7.06 -2.42 -5.63
C THR A 137 -7.94 -2.02 -4.45
N ALA A 138 -8.91 -1.13 -4.69
CA ALA A 138 -9.93 -0.73 -3.71
C ALA A 138 -11.06 -1.77 -3.56
N PHE A 139 -11.14 -2.72 -4.48
CA PHE A 139 -12.26 -3.64 -4.57
C PHE A 139 -11.77 -5.09 -4.33
N ALA A 140 -12.66 -5.90 -3.76
CA ALA A 140 -12.35 -7.27 -3.34
C ALA A 140 -13.49 -8.24 -3.68
N MET A 141 -14.34 -7.86 -4.62
CA MET A 141 -15.46 -8.70 -5.04
C MET A 141 -14.90 -9.90 -5.81
N THR A 142 -15.53 -11.07 -5.66
CA THR A 142 -15.07 -12.32 -6.28
C THR A 142 -14.82 -12.16 -7.78
N ASP A 143 -15.74 -11.50 -8.48
CA ASP A 143 -15.67 -11.26 -9.92
C ASP A 143 -14.46 -10.41 -10.33
N GLU A 144 -14.04 -9.47 -9.50
CA GLU A 144 -12.91 -8.61 -9.82
C GLU A 144 -11.57 -9.34 -9.61
N LYS A 145 -11.48 -10.18 -8.58
CA LYS A 145 -10.33 -11.05 -8.39
C LYS A 145 -10.09 -11.92 -9.62
N GLU A 146 -11.15 -12.53 -10.15
CA GLU A 146 -11.07 -13.33 -11.37
C GLU A 146 -10.59 -12.48 -12.55
N ARG A 147 -11.17 -11.29 -12.74
CA ARG A 147 -10.76 -10.34 -13.80
C ARG A 147 -9.30 -9.91 -13.71
N LEU A 148 -8.76 -9.72 -12.50
CA LEU A 148 -7.34 -9.39 -12.31
C LEU A 148 -6.44 -10.54 -12.76
N LEU A 149 -6.77 -11.76 -12.33
CA LEU A 149 -6.01 -12.95 -12.69
C LEU A 149 -6.08 -13.24 -14.20
N GLU A 150 -7.27 -13.14 -14.80
CA GLU A 150 -7.48 -13.29 -16.24
C GLU A 150 -6.73 -12.24 -17.07
N ALA A 151 -6.62 -11.00 -16.56
CA ALA A 151 -5.84 -9.96 -17.22
C ALA A 151 -4.33 -10.23 -17.19
N GLY A 152 -3.85 -11.07 -16.28
CA GLY A 152 -2.44 -11.45 -16.15
C GLY A 152 -1.71 -10.87 -14.94
N PHE A 153 -2.43 -10.36 -13.93
CA PHE A 153 -1.85 -10.11 -12.61
C PHE A 153 -1.56 -11.44 -11.91
N ASN A 154 -0.51 -11.45 -11.08
CA ASN A 154 -0.08 -12.66 -10.38
C ASN A 154 -0.76 -12.81 -9.02
N ASP A 155 -1.06 -11.70 -8.36
CA ASP A 155 -1.78 -11.63 -7.09
C ASP A 155 -2.34 -10.22 -6.89
N PHE A 156 -3.01 -9.98 -5.77
CA PHE A 156 -3.59 -8.69 -5.44
C PHE A 156 -3.58 -8.40 -3.94
N ILE A 157 -3.59 -7.09 -3.63
CA ILE A 157 -3.68 -6.53 -2.30
C ILE A 157 -4.82 -5.53 -2.30
N ILE A 158 -5.68 -5.65 -1.30
CA ILE A 158 -6.86 -4.80 -1.13
C ILE A 158 -6.45 -3.56 -0.33
N LYS A 159 -6.93 -2.39 -0.73
CA LYS A 159 -6.82 -1.14 0.04
C LYS A 159 -7.80 -1.16 1.23
N PRO A 160 -7.41 -0.67 2.42
CA PRO A 160 -6.10 -0.12 2.76
C PRO A 160 -5.03 -1.21 2.91
N ILE A 161 -3.78 -0.84 2.62
CA ILE A 161 -2.68 -1.81 2.56
C ILE A 161 -2.42 -2.47 3.93
N ASN A 162 -2.48 -3.80 3.98
CA ASN A 162 -2.05 -4.57 5.13
C ASN A 162 -0.58 -4.96 4.96
N ILE A 163 0.28 -4.48 5.85
CA ILE A 163 1.75 -4.63 5.76
C ILE A 163 2.18 -6.09 5.79
N GLU A 164 1.63 -6.90 6.71
CA GLU A 164 2.00 -8.31 6.83
C GLU A 164 1.59 -9.10 5.58
N LYS A 165 0.38 -8.83 5.06
CA LYS A 165 -0.11 -9.45 3.83
C LYS A 165 0.71 -9.03 2.62
N LEU A 166 1.05 -7.74 2.51
CA LEU A 166 1.92 -7.20 1.46
C LEU A 166 3.25 -7.96 1.41
N LEU A 167 3.96 -8.04 2.54
CA LEU A 167 5.27 -8.70 2.60
C LEU A 167 5.17 -10.21 2.33
N THR A 168 4.11 -10.85 2.84
CA THR A 168 3.85 -12.27 2.59
C THR A 168 3.64 -12.55 1.10
N ILE A 169 2.82 -11.75 0.42
CA ILE A 169 2.54 -11.92 -1.01
C ILE A 169 3.80 -11.62 -1.82
N ILE A 170 4.53 -10.56 -1.52
CA ILE A 170 5.78 -10.25 -2.23
C ILE A 170 6.76 -11.41 -2.12
N ASN A 171 7.01 -11.92 -0.91
CA ASN A 171 7.94 -13.02 -0.66
C ASN A 171 7.52 -14.35 -1.32
N LYS A 172 6.23 -14.53 -1.62
CA LYS A 172 5.74 -15.67 -2.40
C LYS A 172 6.15 -15.61 -3.88
N HIS A 173 6.44 -14.41 -4.39
CA HIS A 173 6.64 -14.16 -5.82
C HIS A 173 8.09 -13.81 -6.24
N ILE A 174 9.04 -13.70 -5.31
CA ILE A 174 10.46 -13.35 -5.58
C ILE A 174 11.42 -14.32 -4.90
#